data_AF-A0A2V1IUF6-F1
#
_entry.id   AF-A0A2V1IUF6-F1
#
_cell.length_a   1.000
_cell.length_b   1.000
_cell.length_c   1.000
_cell.angle_alpha   90.00
_cell.angle_beta   90.00
_cell.angle_gamma   90.00
#
_symmetry.space_group_name_H-M   'P 1'
#
loop_
_entity.id
_entity.type
_entity.pdbx_description
1 polymer ?
#
loop_
_entity_poly.entity_id
_entity_poly.type
_entity_poly.pdbx_seq_one_letter_code
_entity_poly.pdbx_strand_id
1 'polypeptide(L)'
;MKPQIHNIIMTNNFDSRGYDLDYYNLFLRNYLSEHRFPEADDDTFIATRAEKAYDVFVASRLDGDEYYISSEKAMAALYEGLEISAYDFVSEILMDEFTDQISLEEESIEFWTYTFLEELAPEFKGIELSNEWLDTSEGAVFRLIIIGRITLFFEKYGL
;
A
#
# COMPACT_ATOMS: atom_id res chain seq x y z
N MET A 1 28.05 30.17 -49.16
CA MET A 1 26.58 30.06 -49.09
C MET A 1 26.25 28.64 -48.64
N LYS A 2 25.92 28.43 -47.37
CA LYS A 2 25.56 27.11 -46.83
C LYS A 2 24.05 26.88 -47.06
N PRO A 3 23.60 25.71 -47.54
CA PRO A 3 22.21 25.33 -47.37
C PRO A 3 21.98 24.84 -45.95
N GLN A 4 20.99 25.42 -45.27
CA GLN A 4 20.45 24.96 -44.00
C GLN A 4 19.68 23.66 -44.23
N ILE A 5 20.06 22.60 -43.53
CA ILE A 5 19.21 21.41 -43.39
C ILE A 5 18.36 21.67 -42.15
N HIS A 6 17.07 21.85 -42.38
CA HIS A 6 16.06 22.04 -41.36
C HIS A 6 15.92 20.72 -40.58
N ASN A 7 16.45 20.66 -39.37
CA ASN A 7 16.15 19.56 -38.45
C ASN A 7 14.68 19.72 -38.05
N ILE A 8 13.82 18.86 -38.60
CA ILE A 8 12.48 18.64 -38.08
C ILE A 8 12.66 17.96 -36.73
N ILE A 9 12.68 18.74 -35.66
CA ILE A 9 12.44 18.22 -34.32
C ILE A 9 11.00 17.71 -34.34
N MET A 10 10.85 16.39 -34.50
CA MET A 10 9.59 15.71 -34.24
C MET A 10 9.35 15.80 -32.72
N THR A 11 8.72 16.87 -32.27
CA THR A 11 8.06 16.91 -30.97
C THR A 11 6.89 15.93 -31.05
N ASN A 12 7.17 14.67 -30.76
CA ASN A 12 6.12 13.74 -30.36
C ASN A 12 5.62 14.20 -28.98
N ASN A 13 4.68 15.13 -29.01
CA ASN A 13 3.81 15.46 -27.88
C ASN A 13 2.83 14.29 -27.67
N PHE A 14 3.36 13.07 -27.52
CA PHE A 14 2.66 12.07 -26.70
C PHE A 14 2.69 12.66 -25.31
N ASP A 15 1.53 12.83 -24.68
CA ASP A 15 1.43 13.35 -23.32
C ASP A 15 2.03 12.32 -22.36
N SER A 16 3.37 12.29 -22.25
CA SER A 16 4.10 11.33 -21.44
C SER A 16 3.67 11.41 -19.99
N ARG A 17 3.27 12.60 -19.53
CA ARG A 17 2.69 12.80 -18.21
C ARG A 17 1.39 12.03 -18.05
N GLY A 18 0.49 12.09 -19.02
CA GLY A 18 -0.74 11.30 -19.00
C GLY A 18 -0.47 9.80 -18.85
N TYR A 19 0.47 9.27 -19.64
CA TYR A 19 0.88 7.86 -19.54
C TYR A 19 1.53 7.51 -18.19
N ASP A 20 2.39 8.37 -17.66
CA ASP A 20 3.06 8.15 -16.37
C ASP A 20 2.04 8.17 -15.21
N LEU A 21 1.06 9.08 -15.25
CA LEU A 21 -0.02 9.11 -14.27
C LEU A 21 -0.91 7.86 -14.36
N ASP A 22 -1.32 7.45 -15.56
CA ASP A 22 -2.10 6.22 -15.75
C ASP A 22 -1.34 4.99 -15.24
N TYR A 23 -0.02 4.96 -15.46
CA TYR A 23 0.88 3.92 -14.94
C TYR A 23 0.85 3.87 -13.41
N TYR A 24 1.11 4.99 -12.72
CA TYR A 24 1.11 5.02 -11.27
C TYR A 24 -0.27 4.73 -10.66
N ASN A 25 -1.34 5.24 -11.28
CA ASN A 25 -2.72 4.96 -10.84
C ASN A 25 -3.02 3.45 -10.90
N LEU A 26 -2.70 2.79 -12.02
CA LEU A 26 -2.95 1.35 -12.19
C LEU A 26 -2.13 0.52 -11.19
N PHE A 27 -0.85 0.84 -11.04
CA PHE A 27 0.03 0.11 -10.12
C PHE A 27 -0.40 0.25 -8.67
N LEU A 28 -0.75 1.46 -8.24
CA LEU A 28 -1.21 1.69 -6.88
C LEU A 28 -2.56 1.00 -6.64
N ARG A 29 -3.53 1.13 -7.56
CA ARG A 29 -4.85 0.49 -7.39
C ARG A 29 -4.73 -1.04 -7.28
N ASN A 30 -3.92 -1.65 -8.13
CA ASN A 30 -3.68 -3.09 -8.07
C ASN A 30 -3.07 -3.49 -6.72
N TYR A 31 -2.05 -2.77 -6.27
CA TYR A 31 -1.39 -3.02 -4.98
C TYR A 31 -2.36 -2.88 -3.81
N LEU A 32 -3.12 -1.78 -3.75
CA LEU A 32 -4.12 -1.54 -2.70
C LEU A 32 -5.19 -2.64 -2.69
N SER A 33 -5.61 -3.11 -3.88
CA SER A 33 -6.62 -4.16 -4.00
C SER A 33 -6.09 -5.53 -3.55
N GLU A 34 -4.85 -5.87 -3.95
CA GLU A 34 -4.17 -7.11 -3.56
C GLU A 34 -4.05 -7.22 -2.04
N HIS A 35 -3.63 -6.14 -1.39
CA HIS A 35 -3.44 -6.06 0.07
C HIS A 35 -4.67 -5.58 0.84
N ARG A 36 -5.84 -5.44 0.19
CA ARG A 36 -7.12 -5.04 0.81
C ARG A 36 -7.06 -3.74 1.60
N PHE A 37 -6.29 -2.77 1.13
CA PHE A 37 -6.31 -1.41 1.68
C PHE A 37 -7.67 -0.75 1.38
N PRO A 38 -8.29 -0.06 2.36
CA PRO A 38 -9.56 0.64 2.13
C PRO A 38 -9.46 1.74 1.06
N GLU A 39 -8.27 2.26 0.81
CA GLU A 39 -7.99 3.28 -0.21
C GLU A 39 -8.09 2.73 -1.65
N ALA A 40 -8.24 1.43 -1.86
CA ALA A 40 -8.37 0.84 -3.21
C ALA A 40 -9.56 1.43 -4.02
N ASP A 41 -10.61 1.85 -3.31
CA ASP A 41 -11.81 2.48 -3.88
C ASP A 41 -11.79 4.02 -3.77
N ASP A 42 -10.73 4.61 -3.22
CA ASP A 42 -10.57 6.07 -3.13
C ASP A 42 -9.79 6.61 -4.33
N ASP A 43 -10.53 6.95 -5.40
CA ASP A 43 -9.98 7.55 -6.60
C ASP A 43 -9.20 8.85 -6.33
N THR A 44 -9.58 9.61 -5.29
CA THR A 44 -8.89 10.87 -4.95
C THR A 44 -7.55 10.59 -4.29
N PHE A 45 -7.50 9.62 -3.37
CA PHE A 45 -6.25 9.14 -2.78
C PHE A 45 -5.29 8.63 -3.85
N ILE A 46 -5.76 7.75 -4.73
CA ILE A 46 -4.93 7.13 -5.78
C ILE A 46 -4.39 8.20 -6.73
N ALA A 47 -5.25 9.13 -7.20
CA ALA A 47 -4.82 10.21 -8.08
C ALA A 47 -3.76 11.11 -7.40
N THR A 48 -3.99 11.49 -6.14
CA THR A 48 -3.05 12.33 -5.37
C THR A 48 -1.70 11.64 -5.20
N ARG A 49 -1.69 10.33 -4.94
CA ARG A 49 -0.47 9.53 -4.81
C ARG A 49 0.26 9.38 -6.14
N ALA A 50 -0.46 9.16 -7.24
CA ALA A 50 0.11 9.11 -8.58
C ALA A 50 0.77 10.45 -8.99
N GLU A 51 0.13 11.58 -8.67
CA GLU A 51 0.71 12.91 -8.88
C GLU A 51 1.99 13.10 -8.06
N LYS A 52 1.98 12.72 -6.77
CA LYS A 52 3.18 12.79 -5.92
C LYS A 52 4.33 11.94 -6.48
N ALA A 53 4.05 10.71 -6.91
CA ALA A 53 5.06 9.83 -7.51
C ALA A 53 5.65 10.44 -8.79
N TYR A 54 4.81 11.01 -9.65
CA TYR A 54 5.24 11.71 -10.85
C TYR A 54 6.12 12.94 -10.53
N ASP A 55 5.73 13.75 -9.56
CA ASP A 55 6.51 14.93 -9.15
C ASP A 55 7.90 14.52 -8.62
N VAL A 56 7.97 13.45 -7.83
CA VAL A 56 9.25 12.87 -7.36
C VAL A 56 10.10 12.36 -8.52
N PHE A 57 9.48 11.68 -9.49
CA PHE A 57 10.18 11.23 -10.70
C PHE A 57 10.78 12.42 -11.44
N VAL A 58 9.98 13.46 -11.73
CA VAL A 58 10.42 14.65 -12.47
C VAL A 58 11.53 15.38 -11.72
N ALA A 59 11.38 15.60 -10.41
CA ALA A 59 12.40 16.23 -9.59
C ALA A 59 13.72 15.44 -9.64
N SER A 60 13.66 14.13 -9.47
CA SER A 60 14.83 13.24 -9.56
C SER A 60 15.51 13.31 -10.93
N ARG A 61 14.73 13.38 -12.02
CA ARG A 61 15.28 13.53 -13.38
C ARG A 61 15.94 14.89 -13.59
N LEU A 62 15.41 15.96 -12.99
CA LEU A 62 16.00 17.29 -13.04
C LEU A 62 17.31 17.39 -12.26
N ASP A 63 17.43 16.63 -11.18
CA ASP A 63 18.66 16.51 -10.38
C ASP A 63 19.76 15.67 -11.07
N GLY A 64 19.44 15.05 -12.21
CA GLY A 64 20.39 14.34 -13.06
C GLY A 64 20.44 12.83 -12.83
N ASP A 65 19.57 12.29 -11.98
CA ASP A 65 19.50 10.83 -11.76
C ASP A 65 19.04 10.11 -13.02
N GLU A 66 19.53 8.88 -13.20
CA GLU A 66 19.09 8.00 -14.27
C GLU A 66 17.60 7.64 -14.14
N TYR A 67 16.99 7.22 -15.25
CA TYR A 67 15.57 6.85 -15.30
C TYR A 67 15.21 5.81 -14.24
N TYR A 68 16.03 4.75 -14.11
CA TYR A 68 15.78 3.66 -13.16
C TYR A 68 15.76 4.16 -11.70
N ILE A 69 16.76 4.96 -11.30
CA ILE A 69 16.83 5.56 -9.95
C ILE A 69 15.62 6.46 -9.70
N SER A 70 15.25 7.28 -10.69
CA SER A 70 14.09 8.17 -10.58
C SER A 70 12.78 7.38 -10.45
N SER A 71 12.67 6.26 -11.17
CA SER A 71 11.52 5.34 -11.08
C SER A 71 11.44 4.67 -9.72
N GLU A 72 12.55 4.22 -9.14
CA GLU A 72 12.57 3.63 -7.79
C GLU A 72 12.09 4.64 -6.73
N LYS A 73 12.57 5.89 -6.81
CA LYS A 73 12.12 6.97 -5.91
C LYS A 73 10.63 7.27 -6.05
N ALA A 74 10.12 7.29 -7.28
CA ALA A 74 8.71 7.50 -7.55
C ALA A 74 7.84 6.38 -6.97
N MET A 75 8.24 5.11 -7.15
CA MET A 75 7.53 3.96 -6.58
C MET A 75 7.59 3.96 -5.05
N ALA A 76 8.73 4.34 -4.45
CA ALA A 76 8.81 4.51 -2.99
C ALA A 76 7.84 5.59 -2.49
N ALA A 77 7.73 6.73 -3.19
CA ALA A 77 6.76 7.77 -2.86
C ALA A 77 5.30 7.33 -3.09
N LEU A 78 5.07 6.47 -4.09
CA LEU A 78 3.75 5.91 -4.40
C LEU A 78 3.23 5.04 -3.24
N TYR A 79 4.10 4.18 -2.69
CA TYR A 79 3.75 3.21 -1.64
C TYR A 79 4.06 3.66 -0.21
N GLU A 80 4.50 4.90 -0.02
CA GLU A 80 4.84 5.42 1.31
C GLU A 80 3.67 5.27 2.29
N GLY A 81 3.91 4.57 3.40
CA GLY A 81 2.91 4.28 4.44
C GLY A 81 1.86 3.23 4.08
N LEU A 82 2.12 2.44 3.02
CA LEU A 82 1.28 1.33 2.58
C LEU A 82 2.01 -0.01 2.71
N GLU A 83 2.96 -0.14 3.64
CA GLU A 83 3.82 -1.32 3.73
C GLU A 83 3.05 -2.56 4.21
N ILE A 84 2.22 -2.41 5.24
CA ILE A 84 1.41 -3.50 5.79
C ILE A 84 -0.03 -2.99 5.94
N SER A 85 -0.98 -3.72 5.36
CA SER A 85 -2.40 -3.43 5.57
C SER A 85 -2.89 -4.02 6.89
N ALA A 86 -3.96 -3.44 7.45
CA ALA A 86 -4.60 -4.05 8.62
C ALA A 86 -5.13 -5.47 8.31
N TYR A 87 -5.55 -5.72 7.05
CA TYR A 87 -6.01 -7.03 6.61
C TYR A 87 -4.88 -8.06 6.66
N ASP A 88 -3.72 -7.75 6.08
CA ASP A 88 -2.57 -8.65 6.07
C ASP A 88 -2.10 -8.92 7.50
N PHE A 89 -2.01 -7.88 8.33
CA PHE A 89 -1.60 -8.00 9.72
C PHE A 89 -2.54 -8.89 10.56
N VAL A 90 -3.86 -8.73 10.42
CA VAL A 90 -4.83 -9.53 11.17
C VAL A 90 -4.88 -10.96 10.64
N SER A 91 -4.87 -11.16 9.33
CA SER A 91 -4.88 -12.50 8.73
C SER A 91 -3.65 -13.31 9.10
N GLU A 92 -2.46 -12.70 9.13
CA GLU A 92 -1.23 -13.34 9.62
C GLU A 92 -1.35 -13.76 11.09
N ILE A 93 -1.83 -12.87 11.97
CA ILE A 93 -2.08 -13.21 13.38
C ILE A 93 -3.02 -14.40 13.52
N LEU A 94 -4.10 -14.45 12.73
CA LEU A 94 -5.05 -15.56 12.77
C LEU A 94 -4.43 -16.88 12.33
N MET A 95 -3.62 -16.84 11.26
CA MET A 95 -2.92 -18.02 10.73
C MET A 95 -1.81 -18.53 11.66
N ASP A 96 -1.22 -17.66 12.47
CA ASP A 96 -0.12 -18.03 13.37
C ASP A 96 -0.60 -18.43 14.77
N GLU A 97 -1.56 -17.69 15.33
CA GLU A 97 -1.88 -17.75 16.77
C GLU A 97 -3.24 -18.43 17.05
N PHE A 98 -4.10 -18.58 16.04
CA PHE A 98 -5.49 -19.02 16.21
C PHE A 98 -5.88 -20.26 15.39
N THR A 99 -4.88 -21.07 14.99
CA THR A 99 -5.09 -22.27 14.16
C THR A 99 -5.98 -23.34 14.81
N ASP A 100 -6.11 -23.31 16.14
CA ASP A 100 -6.97 -24.25 16.88
C ASP A 100 -8.44 -23.76 16.97
N GLN A 101 -8.67 -22.46 16.74
CA GLN A 101 -9.99 -21.81 16.85
C GLN A 101 -10.64 -21.61 15.49
N ILE A 102 -9.85 -21.47 14.41
CA ILE A 102 -10.36 -21.23 13.06
C ILE A 102 -9.89 -22.30 12.08
N SER A 103 -10.66 -22.50 11.01
CA SER A 103 -10.18 -23.26 9.85
C SER A 103 -9.15 -22.43 9.08
N LEU A 104 -8.11 -23.07 8.56
CA LEU A 104 -7.09 -22.47 7.68
C LEU A 104 -7.48 -22.49 6.19
N GLU A 105 -8.74 -22.80 5.89
CA GLU A 105 -9.31 -22.56 4.56
C GLU A 105 -9.40 -21.05 4.31
N GLU A 106 -9.13 -20.63 3.07
CA GLU A 106 -9.03 -19.21 2.67
C GLU A 106 -10.29 -18.44 3.05
N GLU A 107 -11.47 -19.01 2.81
CA GLU A 107 -12.76 -18.38 3.11
C GLU A 107 -12.99 -18.19 4.62
N SER A 108 -12.43 -19.07 5.45
CA SER A 108 -12.49 -18.96 6.91
C SER A 108 -11.56 -17.86 7.41
N ILE A 109 -10.34 -17.80 6.89
CA ILE A 109 -9.38 -16.74 7.23
C ILE A 109 -9.94 -15.38 6.82
N GLU A 110 -10.47 -15.26 5.60
CA GLU A 110 -11.07 -14.02 5.11
C GLU A 110 -12.26 -13.58 5.98
N PHE A 111 -13.18 -14.50 6.30
CA PHE A 111 -14.33 -14.22 7.16
C PHE A 111 -13.92 -13.68 8.54
N TRP A 112 -12.97 -14.37 9.20
CA TRP A 112 -12.50 -13.94 10.52
C TRP A 112 -11.70 -12.64 10.45
N THR A 113 -10.90 -12.45 9.41
CA THR A 113 -10.14 -11.21 9.20
C THR A 113 -11.09 -10.02 9.12
N TYR A 114 -12.12 -10.06 8.27
CA TYR A 114 -13.09 -8.97 8.19
C TYR A 114 -13.89 -8.76 9.48
N THR A 115 -14.24 -9.86 10.18
CA THR A 115 -14.89 -9.78 11.49
C THR A 115 -14.03 -8.97 12.47
N PHE A 116 -12.73 -9.25 12.53
CA PHE A 116 -11.83 -8.54 13.45
C PHE A 116 -11.42 -7.15 12.96
N LEU A 117 -11.40 -6.88 11.66
CA LEU A 117 -11.25 -5.52 11.15
C LEU A 117 -12.42 -4.62 11.59
N GLU A 118 -13.64 -5.14 11.61
CA GLU A 118 -14.80 -4.40 12.11
C GLU A 118 -14.75 -4.23 13.64
N GLU A 119 -14.53 -5.31 14.38
CA GLU A 119 -14.51 -5.29 15.85
C GLU A 119 -13.35 -4.48 16.43
N LEU A 120 -12.21 -4.43 15.73
CA LEU A 120 -10.98 -3.77 16.18
C LEU A 120 -10.68 -2.46 15.44
N ALA A 121 -11.65 -1.93 14.68
CA ALA A 121 -11.49 -0.67 13.94
C ALA A 121 -10.95 0.51 14.80
N PRO A 122 -11.36 0.68 16.08
CA PRO A 122 -10.81 1.74 16.94
C PRO A 122 -9.30 1.61 17.21
N GLU A 123 -8.78 0.39 17.29
CA GLU A 123 -7.37 0.12 17.60
C GLU A 123 -6.44 0.50 16.44
N PHE A 124 -6.89 0.31 15.19
CA PHE A 124 -6.11 0.68 14.00
C PHE A 124 -6.17 2.17 13.66
N LYS A 125 -7.02 2.96 14.34
CA LYS A 125 -7.22 4.37 13.99
C LYS A 125 -5.95 5.19 14.19
N GLY A 126 -5.41 5.70 13.08
CA GLY A 126 -4.22 6.55 13.08
C GLY A 126 -2.91 5.78 13.27
N ILE A 127 -2.95 4.46 13.13
CA ILE A 127 -1.77 3.59 13.09
C ILE A 127 -1.40 3.35 11.63
N GLU A 128 -0.13 3.57 11.33
CA GLU A 128 0.50 3.15 10.07
C GLU A 128 1.37 1.93 10.39
N LEU A 129 1.03 0.78 9.80
CA LEU A 129 1.75 -0.46 10.05
C LEU A 129 2.94 -0.58 9.10
N SER A 130 4.10 -0.86 9.66
CA SER A 130 5.34 -1.13 8.93
C SER A 130 6.16 -2.16 9.70
N ASN A 131 7.06 -2.87 9.01
CA ASN A 131 7.96 -3.80 9.70
C ASN A 131 8.83 -3.05 10.72
N GLU A 132 9.34 -1.88 10.34
CA GLU A 132 10.15 -1.04 11.23
C GLU A 132 9.39 -0.67 12.51
N TRP A 133 8.11 -0.30 12.41
CA TRP A 133 7.32 0.05 13.58
C TRP A 133 6.97 -1.20 14.41
N LEU A 134 6.63 -2.32 13.78
CA LEU A 134 6.31 -3.57 14.48
C LEU A 134 7.50 -4.14 15.26
N ASP A 135 8.73 -3.85 14.82
CA ASP A 135 9.96 -4.21 15.54
C ASP A 135 10.24 -3.33 16.78
N THR A 136 9.47 -2.26 16.99
CA THR A 136 9.56 -1.43 18.20
C THR A 136 8.84 -2.06 19.39
N SER A 137 9.08 -1.52 20.59
CA SER A 137 8.33 -1.96 21.79
C SER A 137 6.85 -1.61 21.68
N GLU A 138 6.52 -0.45 21.12
CA GLU A 138 5.15 0.00 20.89
C GLU A 138 4.42 -0.92 19.90
N GLY A 139 5.06 -1.26 18.77
CA GLY A 139 4.51 -2.18 17.78
C GLY A 139 4.33 -3.60 18.31
N ALA A 140 5.31 -4.13 19.04
CA ALA A 140 5.18 -5.43 19.70
C ALA A 140 4.03 -5.46 20.73
N VAL A 141 3.86 -4.38 21.51
CA VAL A 141 2.73 -4.25 22.45
C VAL A 141 1.41 -4.18 21.68
N PHE A 142 1.35 -3.48 20.55
CA PHE A 142 0.17 -3.43 19.71
C PHE A 142 -0.24 -4.81 19.20
N ARG A 143 0.70 -5.61 18.66
CA ARG A 143 0.44 -7.00 18.25
C ARG A 143 -0.17 -7.83 19.38
N LEU A 144 0.39 -7.73 20.59
CA LEU A 144 -0.14 -8.43 21.78
C LEU A 144 -1.55 -7.95 22.18
N ILE A 145 -1.85 -6.66 22.03
CA ILE A 145 -3.18 -6.11 22.28
C ILE A 145 -4.19 -6.71 21.31
N ILE A 146 -3.86 -6.78 20.02
CA ILE A 146 -4.72 -7.34 18.99
C ILE A 146 -4.99 -8.83 19.25
N ILE A 147 -3.93 -9.62 19.50
CA ILE A 147 -4.06 -11.04 19.88
C ILE A 147 -4.96 -11.19 21.10
N GLY A 148 -4.68 -10.45 22.18
CA GLY A 148 -5.48 -10.55 23.40
C GLY A 148 -6.96 -10.22 23.20
N ARG A 149 -7.28 -9.27 22.32
CA ARG A 149 -8.68 -8.93 21.99
C ARG A 149 -9.37 -10.01 21.17
N ILE A 150 -8.67 -10.62 20.22
CA ILE A 150 -9.17 -11.76 19.45
C ILE A 150 -9.43 -12.95 20.40
N THR A 151 -8.50 -13.25 21.31
CA THR A 151 -8.68 -14.30 22.34
C THR A 151 -9.94 -14.03 23.18
N LEU A 152 -10.10 -12.82 23.71
CA LEU A 152 -11.27 -12.44 24.50
C LEU A 152 -12.58 -12.51 23.70
N PHE A 153 -12.54 -12.23 22.40
CA PHE A 153 -13.68 -12.39 21.51
C PHE A 153 -14.09 -13.86 21.44
N PHE A 154 -13.17 -14.77 21.12
CA PHE A 154 -13.48 -16.20 21.04
C PHE A 154 -13.99 -16.75 22.38
N GLU A 155 -13.34 -16.40 23.50
CA GLU A 155 -13.79 -16.80 24.84
C GLU A 155 -15.22 -16.33 25.15
N LYS A 156 -15.54 -15.07 24.81
CA LYS A 156 -16.87 -14.48 25.05
C LYS A 156 -17.98 -15.23 24.31
N TYR A 157 -17.70 -15.72 23.11
CA TYR A 157 -18.67 -16.42 22.27
C TYR A 157 -18.58 -17.95 22.36
N GLY A 158 -17.63 -18.49 23.13
CA GLY A 158 -17.46 -19.93 23.33
C GLY A 158 -17.01 -20.66 22.06
N LEU A 159 -16.18 -19.98 21.27
CA LEU A 159 -15.59 -20.45 20.02
C LEU A 159 -14.18 -20.99 20.25
#